data_AF-A0A0C9VHZ0-F1
#
_entry.id   AF-A0A0C9VHZ0-F1
#
_cell.length_a   1.000
_cell.length_b   1.000
_cell.length_c   1.000
_cell.angle_alpha   90.00
_cell.angle_beta   90.00
_cell.angle_gamma   90.00
#
_symmetry.space_group_name_H-M   'P 1'
#
loop_
_entity.id
_entity.type
_entity.pdbx_description
1 polymer ?
#
loop_
_entity_poly.entity_id
_entity_poly.type
_entity_poly.pdbx_seq_one_letter_code
_entity_poly.pdbx_strand_id
1 'polypeptide(L)'
;MHLPILRELTVMDFRDDTIGDLQLGDVDIGQIFVPALAELHVETHIRWYRVLHVGEDLQRFTGHSFPRQEILASLMKNPNLKTCSLDYREGEIITPLDAISSGPIYFPNLIDFKLRWLPRFVNAHRLQDIIGRLRTPNIQSLRIEPTVNGEGVNIIPAISSWLHAGTARHLHTLYLVLGNFRTPGNQLLDLLVELPNLKDITISGAMLGRDSIAAFNKNINPDVCPALTRIMFDLCHQPLDPILEMLKSRLEPSQPFGAGNLERLEFNTDCARWAAEDGTTLSETKARDMVEGLKEIYLNFWPDIRLWIVDTSEEDTDEDEDE
;
A
#
# COMPACT_ATOMS: atom_id res chain seq x y z
N MET A 1 -30.58 1.95 22.46
CA MET A 1 -29.67 2.60 23.43
C MET A 1 -29.16 3.92 22.82
N HIS A 2 -29.03 4.99 23.59
CA HIS A 2 -28.59 6.30 23.09
C HIS A 2 -27.40 6.80 23.91
N LEU A 3 -26.26 7.07 23.26
CA LEU A 3 -24.99 7.47 23.87
C LEU A 3 -24.52 8.81 23.27
N PRO A 4 -25.11 9.95 23.66
CA PRO A 4 -24.96 11.21 22.94
C PRO A 4 -23.60 11.89 23.11
N ILE A 5 -22.84 11.55 24.15
CA ILE A 5 -21.55 12.17 24.48
C ILE A 5 -20.36 11.28 24.15
N LEU A 6 -20.60 10.04 23.73
CA LEU A 6 -19.53 9.10 23.43
C LEU A 6 -18.81 9.55 22.15
N ARG A 7 -17.50 9.76 22.26
CA ARG A 7 -16.64 10.24 21.16
C ARG A 7 -15.85 9.13 20.48
N GLU A 8 -15.57 8.06 21.20
CA GLU A 8 -14.74 6.96 20.72
C GLU A 8 -15.40 5.64 21.09
N LEU A 9 -15.41 4.69 20.15
CA LEU A 9 -16.00 3.39 20.35
C LEU A 9 -15.13 2.32 19.68
N THR A 10 -14.72 1.35 20.47
CA THR A 10 -14.04 0.15 20.02
C THR A 10 -14.96 -1.04 20.24
N VAL A 11 -15.24 -1.77 19.16
CA VAL A 11 -16.03 -3.00 19.18
C VAL A 11 -15.11 -4.13 18.77
N MET A 12 -14.79 -5.02 19.69
CA MET A 12 -13.95 -6.19 19.46
C MET A 12 -14.77 -7.46 19.70
N ASP A 13 -14.62 -8.45 18.84
CA ASP A 13 -15.05 -9.82 19.10
C ASP A 13 -13.84 -10.65 19.52
N PHE A 14 -13.93 -11.29 20.68
CA PHE A 14 -12.89 -12.19 21.19
C PHE A 14 -13.12 -13.64 20.76
N ARG A 15 -14.09 -13.90 19.87
CA ARG A 15 -14.35 -15.25 19.38
C ARG A 15 -13.27 -15.67 18.41
N ASP A 16 -12.63 -16.79 18.76
CA ASP A 16 -11.65 -17.50 17.95
C ASP A 16 -12.24 -17.82 16.57
N ASP A 17 -11.49 -17.55 15.49
CA ASP A 17 -11.90 -17.68 14.07
C ASP A 17 -12.31 -19.12 13.66
N THR A 18 -12.34 -20.06 14.60
CA THR A 18 -12.67 -21.48 14.41
C THR A 18 -14.17 -21.79 14.50
N ILE A 19 -15.00 -20.87 15.02
CA ILE A 19 -16.46 -21.07 15.02
C ILE A 19 -17.01 -20.49 13.72
N GLY A 20 -17.14 -21.37 12.72
CA GLY A 20 -17.66 -21.06 11.39
C GLY A 20 -18.98 -20.28 11.43
N ASP A 21 -19.13 -19.41 10.42
CA ASP A 21 -20.26 -18.52 10.14
C ASP A 21 -21.56 -18.93 10.82
N LEU A 22 -21.72 -18.52 12.08
CA LEU A 22 -23.03 -18.48 12.70
C LEU A 22 -23.79 -17.43 11.91
N GLN A 23 -24.60 -17.89 10.96
CA GLN A 23 -25.70 -17.13 10.40
C GLN A 23 -26.64 -16.82 11.57
N LEU A 24 -26.29 -15.81 12.35
CA LEU A 24 -27.25 -15.08 13.14
C LEU A 24 -28.31 -14.66 12.13
N GLY A 25 -29.47 -15.32 12.20
CA GLY A 25 -30.67 -14.87 11.50
C GLY A 25 -30.94 -13.40 11.83
N ASP A 26 -31.92 -12.79 11.19
CA ASP A 26 -32.37 -11.43 11.54
C ASP A 26 -32.92 -11.41 12.97
N VAL A 27 -32.03 -11.42 13.95
CA VAL A 27 -32.32 -11.13 15.34
C VAL A 27 -32.37 -9.61 15.39
N ASP A 28 -33.52 -9.10 15.82
CA ASP A 28 -33.75 -7.67 16.01
C ASP A 28 -32.92 -7.20 17.22
N ILE A 29 -31.62 -7.00 16.98
CA ILE A 29 -30.70 -6.44 17.96
C ILE A 29 -30.99 -4.95 18.01
N GLY A 30 -31.53 -4.46 19.12
CA GLY A 30 -31.95 -3.07 19.27
C GLY A 30 -30.88 -2.05 18.85
N GLN A 31 -31.31 -0.93 18.27
CA GLN A 31 -30.41 0.09 17.71
C GLN A 31 -29.65 0.88 18.79
N ILE A 32 -28.39 1.18 18.52
CA ILE A 32 -27.49 2.01 19.32
C ILE A 32 -27.21 3.30 18.54
N PHE A 33 -27.58 4.44 19.12
CA PHE A 33 -27.37 5.76 18.51
C PHE A 33 -26.23 6.49 19.21
N VAL A 34 -25.20 6.86 18.45
CA VAL A 34 -24.00 7.53 18.95
C VAL A 34 -23.68 8.73 18.05
N PRO A 35 -24.48 9.82 18.12
CA PRO A 35 -24.40 10.92 17.16
C PRO A 35 -23.09 11.72 17.21
N ALA A 36 -22.45 11.79 18.38
CA ALA A 36 -21.22 12.58 18.58
C ALA A 36 -19.93 11.75 18.37
N LEU A 37 -20.03 10.53 17.83
CA LEU A 37 -18.89 9.64 17.67
C LEU A 37 -17.92 10.21 16.64
N ALA A 38 -16.67 10.43 17.05
CA ALA A 38 -15.60 10.92 16.22
C ALA A 38 -14.69 9.79 15.72
N GLU A 39 -14.53 8.72 16.51
CA GLU A 39 -13.69 7.57 16.17
C GLU A 39 -14.42 6.24 16.39
N LEU A 40 -14.35 5.37 15.40
CA LEU A 40 -14.95 4.05 15.44
C LEU A 40 -13.93 2.99 14.99
N HIS A 41 -13.65 2.05 15.88
CA HIS A 41 -12.85 0.86 15.58
C HIS A 41 -13.72 -0.38 15.69
N VAL A 42 -13.77 -1.19 14.65
CA VAL A 42 -14.59 -2.40 14.61
C VAL A 42 -13.75 -3.59 14.16
N GLU A 43 -13.59 -4.52 15.08
CA GLU A 43 -12.90 -5.79 14.93
C GLU A 43 -13.85 -6.92 15.30
N THR A 44 -14.91 -7.09 14.50
CA THR A 44 -15.92 -8.14 14.71
C THR A 44 -16.54 -8.57 13.39
N HIS A 45 -16.96 -9.83 13.32
CA HIS A 45 -17.73 -10.38 12.20
C HIS A 45 -19.23 -10.04 12.28
N ILE A 46 -19.66 -9.29 13.31
CA ILE A 46 -21.06 -8.86 13.47
C ILE A 46 -21.36 -7.68 12.52
N ARG A 47 -22.55 -7.71 11.91
CA ARG A 47 -23.11 -6.67 11.03
C ARG A 47 -23.45 -5.36 11.77
N TRP A 48 -22.44 -4.72 12.35
CA TRP A 48 -22.58 -3.53 13.19
C TRP A 48 -23.27 -2.36 12.49
N TYR A 49 -23.15 -2.23 11.17
CA TYR A 49 -23.80 -1.16 10.38
C TYR A 49 -25.34 -1.19 10.44
N ARG A 50 -25.93 -2.30 10.89
CA ARG A 50 -27.37 -2.47 11.14
C ARG A 50 -27.79 -2.03 12.55
N VAL A 51 -26.87 -2.06 13.50
CA VAL A 51 -27.13 -1.87 14.93
C VAL A 51 -26.63 -0.49 15.39
N LEU A 52 -25.49 -0.04 14.88
CA LEU A 52 -24.84 1.21 15.27
C LEU A 52 -25.17 2.32 14.27
N HIS A 53 -25.81 3.37 14.76
CA HIS A 53 -26.07 4.60 14.04
C HIS A 53 -25.14 5.69 14.56
N VAL A 54 -24.18 6.07 13.73
CA VAL A 54 -23.23 7.15 13.97
C VAL A 54 -23.73 8.43 13.31
N GLY A 55 -23.42 9.58 13.92
CA GLY A 55 -23.71 10.88 13.32
C GLY A 55 -22.64 11.30 12.30
N GLU A 56 -22.78 12.52 11.79
CA GLU A 56 -21.87 13.11 10.80
C GLU A 56 -20.50 13.51 11.38
N ASP A 57 -20.33 13.41 12.70
CA ASP A 57 -19.11 13.75 13.44
C ASP A 57 -17.97 12.73 13.23
N LEU A 58 -18.23 11.57 12.59
CA LEU A 58 -17.24 10.51 12.45
C LEU A 58 -16.09 10.95 11.53
N GLN A 59 -14.88 11.03 12.10
CA GLN A 59 -13.66 11.43 11.39
C GLN A 59 -12.70 10.27 11.18
N ARG A 60 -12.73 9.26 12.04
CA ARG A 60 -11.84 8.09 11.95
C ARG A 60 -12.64 6.81 11.97
N PHE A 61 -12.37 5.96 10.98
CA PHE A 61 -12.98 4.64 10.90
C PHE A 61 -11.94 3.57 10.62
N THR A 62 -11.87 2.56 11.49
CA THR A 62 -11.07 1.36 11.29
C THR A 62 -11.99 0.15 11.32
N GLY A 63 -11.87 -0.69 10.30
CA GLY A 63 -12.70 -1.86 10.12
C GLY A 63 -11.91 -3.09 9.76
N HIS A 64 -12.10 -4.18 10.49
CA HIS A 64 -11.43 -5.44 10.23
C HIS A 64 -12.39 -6.51 9.71
N SER A 65 -11.92 -7.29 8.73
CA SER A 65 -12.62 -8.46 8.15
C SER A 65 -14.01 -8.19 7.55
N PHE A 66 -14.24 -7.03 6.94
CA PHE A 66 -15.54 -6.70 6.36
C PHE A 66 -15.77 -7.28 4.97
N PRO A 67 -16.97 -7.82 4.68
CA PRO A 67 -17.39 -8.11 3.33
C PRO A 67 -17.64 -6.81 2.55
N ARG A 68 -17.52 -6.87 1.21
CA ARG A 68 -17.61 -5.70 0.30
C ARG A 68 -18.84 -4.83 0.57
N GLN A 69 -20.00 -5.43 0.77
CA GLN A 69 -21.26 -4.72 0.96
C GLN A 69 -21.24 -3.86 2.23
N GLU A 70 -20.60 -4.36 3.29
CA GLU A 70 -20.50 -3.66 4.57
C GLU A 70 -19.50 -2.52 4.48
N ILE A 71 -18.39 -2.72 3.78
CA ILE A 71 -17.46 -1.64 3.45
C ILE A 71 -18.21 -0.53 2.73
N LEU A 72 -18.88 -0.83 1.61
CA LEU A 72 -19.57 0.20 0.81
C LEU A 72 -20.67 0.91 1.61
N ALA A 73 -21.48 0.16 2.37
CA ALA A 73 -22.53 0.75 3.20
C ALA A 73 -21.98 1.66 4.30
N SER A 74 -20.88 1.25 4.94
CA SER A 74 -20.22 2.03 6.01
C SER A 74 -19.56 3.28 5.44
N LEU A 75 -18.91 3.15 4.29
CA LEU A 75 -18.28 4.24 3.55
C LEU A 75 -19.33 5.28 3.12
N MET A 76 -20.45 4.86 2.54
CA MET A 76 -21.50 5.79 2.07
C MET A 76 -22.19 6.57 3.20
N LYS A 77 -22.25 6.02 4.42
CA LYS A 77 -22.88 6.69 5.58
C LYS A 77 -22.01 7.75 6.24
N ASN A 78 -20.71 7.79 5.95
CA ASN A 78 -19.73 8.59 6.69
C ASN A 78 -18.88 9.47 5.76
N PRO A 79 -19.47 10.47 5.08
CA PRO A 79 -18.76 11.29 4.10
C PRO A 79 -17.67 12.21 4.71
N ASN A 80 -17.73 12.46 6.03
CA ASN A 80 -16.82 13.39 6.73
C ASN A 80 -15.52 12.74 7.24
N LEU A 81 -15.25 11.48 6.87
CA LEU A 81 -14.04 10.79 7.28
C LEU A 81 -12.77 11.54 6.86
N LYS A 82 -11.82 11.63 7.80
CA LYS A 82 -10.44 12.11 7.59
C LYS A 82 -9.45 10.97 7.44
N THR A 83 -9.66 9.88 8.17
CA THR A 83 -8.83 8.68 8.08
C THR A 83 -9.71 7.44 8.00
N CYS A 84 -9.39 6.52 7.10
CA CYS A 84 -10.13 5.27 6.98
C CYS A 84 -9.19 4.10 6.72
N SER A 85 -9.26 3.08 7.57
CA SER A 85 -8.52 1.81 7.43
C SER A 85 -9.50 0.66 7.34
N LEU A 86 -9.40 -0.14 6.30
CA LEU A 86 -10.31 -1.24 6.03
C LEU A 86 -9.55 -2.52 5.73
N ASP A 87 -9.94 -3.61 6.36
CA ASP A 87 -9.55 -4.94 5.93
C ASP A 87 -10.72 -5.60 5.22
N TYR A 88 -10.55 -5.75 3.92
CA TYR A 88 -11.47 -6.41 3.04
C TYR A 88 -11.32 -7.93 3.15
N ARG A 89 -12.40 -8.59 3.56
CA ARG A 89 -12.56 -10.03 3.47
C ARG A 89 -13.49 -10.34 2.30
N GLU A 90 -12.98 -11.06 1.31
CA GLU A 90 -13.84 -11.65 0.30
C GLU A 90 -14.59 -12.84 0.95
N GLY A 91 -15.88 -12.66 1.18
CA GLY A 91 -16.78 -13.75 1.59
C GLY A 91 -17.33 -14.50 0.38
N GLU A 92 -17.73 -15.76 0.57
CA GLU A 92 -18.34 -16.63 -0.45
C GLU A 92 -19.74 -16.17 -0.94
N ILE A 93 -20.14 -14.92 -0.66
CA ILE A 93 -21.53 -14.52 -0.80
C ILE A 93 -21.94 -14.42 -2.29
N ILE A 94 -22.89 -15.29 -2.64
CA ILE A 94 -23.48 -15.58 -3.96
C ILE A 94 -24.58 -14.56 -4.35
N THR A 95 -24.90 -13.55 -3.52
CA THR A 95 -26.04 -12.67 -3.83
C THR A 95 -25.76 -11.75 -5.03
N PRO A 96 -26.68 -11.68 -6.02
CA PRO A 96 -26.52 -10.84 -7.20
C PRO A 96 -26.38 -9.36 -6.82
N LEU A 97 -25.49 -8.69 -7.54
CA LEU A 97 -24.79 -7.45 -7.20
C LEU A 97 -25.62 -6.15 -7.27
N ASP A 98 -26.94 -6.22 -7.46
CA ASP A 98 -27.66 -5.11 -8.11
C ASP A 98 -28.29 -4.07 -7.17
N ALA A 99 -28.17 -4.21 -5.85
CA ALA A 99 -28.92 -3.37 -4.90
C ALA A 99 -28.11 -2.23 -4.23
N ILE A 100 -26.77 -2.24 -4.29
CA ILE A 100 -25.95 -1.14 -3.75
C ILE A 100 -25.65 -0.18 -4.88
N SER A 101 -26.18 1.06 -4.77
CA SER A 101 -25.96 2.19 -5.70
C SER A 101 -24.64 2.06 -6.47
N SER A 102 -24.70 2.08 -7.80
CA SER A 102 -23.54 1.99 -8.69
C SER A 102 -22.70 3.28 -8.74
N GLY A 103 -23.08 4.31 -7.95
CA GLY A 103 -22.46 5.62 -8.00
C GLY A 103 -21.10 5.72 -7.31
N PRO A 104 -20.35 6.79 -7.64
CA PRO A 104 -19.12 7.15 -6.93
C PRO A 104 -19.40 7.47 -5.45
N ILE A 105 -18.41 7.20 -4.60
CA ILE A 105 -18.45 7.48 -3.16
C ILE A 105 -17.48 8.63 -2.89
N TYR A 106 -18.01 9.77 -2.45
CA TYR A 106 -17.25 10.98 -2.22
C TYR A 106 -16.78 11.10 -0.77
N PHE A 107 -15.48 11.30 -0.60
CA PHE A 107 -14.84 11.62 0.67
C PHE A 107 -14.03 12.91 0.54
N PRO A 108 -14.69 14.08 0.63
CA PRO A 108 -14.01 15.36 0.46
C PRO A 108 -12.96 15.62 1.53
N ASN A 109 -13.08 15.03 2.73
CA ASN A 109 -12.19 15.31 3.86
C ASN A 109 -11.14 14.22 4.10
N LEU A 110 -11.13 13.15 3.31
CA LEU A 110 -10.26 12.00 3.55
C LEU A 110 -8.82 12.33 3.16
N ILE A 111 -7.92 12.21 4.14
CA ILE A 111 -6.49 12.53 4.06
C ILE A 111 -5.67 11.24 3.99
N ASP A 112 -6.05 10.22 4.78
CA ASP A 112 -5.36 8.92 4.83
C ASP A 112 -6.35 7.78 4.56
N PHE A 113 -5.98 6.92 3.61
CA PHE A 113 -6.74 5.72 3.27
C PHE A 113 -5.85 4.50 3.25
N LYS A 114 -6.22 3.50 4.05
CA LYS A 114 -5.60 2.19 4.10
C LYS A 114 -6.61 1.11 3.74
N LEU A 115 -6.26 0.29 2.75
CA LEU A 115 -7.06 -0.86 2.33
C LEU A 115 -6.19 -2.11 2.38
N ARG A 116 -6.51 -3.02 3.30
CA ARG A 116 -5.96 -4.37 3.33
C ARG A 116 -6.90 -5.36 2.66
N TRP A 117 -6.41 -6.41 1.99
CA TRP A 117 -7.28 -7.48 1.47
C TRP A 117 -6.80 -8.89 1.82
N LEU A 118 -7.74 -9.82 2.05
CA LEU A 118 -7.44 -11.23 2.28
C LEU A 118 -7.27 -12.01 0.95
N PRO A 119 -6.08 -12.57 0.64
CA PRO A 119 -5.80 -13.22 -0.64
C PRO A 119 -6.47 -14.58 -0.88
N ARG A 120 -7.15 -15.17 0.11
CA ARG A 120 -7.61 -16.58 0.00
C ARG A 120 -8.66 -16.83 -1.11
N PHE A 121 -9.25 -15.78 -1.70
CA PHE A 121 -10.37 -15.92 -2.65
C PHE A 121 -10.33 -14.94 -3.84
N VAL A 122 -9.16 -14.38 -4.18
CA VAL A 122 -9.04 -13.17 -5.02
C VAL A 122 -9.86 -13.24 -6.32
N ASN A 123 -10.88 -12.38 -6.40
CA ASN A 123 -11.32 -11.77 -7.65
C ASN A 123 -10.81 -10.32 -7.70
N ALA A 124 -9.67 -10.09 -8.35
CA ALA A 124 -9.04 -8.77 -8.48
C ALA A 124 -10.06 -7.68 -8.91
N HIS A 125 -11.01 -8.03 -9.78
CA HIS A 125 -12.09 -7.17 -10.24
C HIS A 125 -12.92 -6.51 -9.12
N ARG A 126 -13.13 -7.17 -7.98
CA ARG A 126 -13.94 -6.61 -6.88
C ARG A 126 -13.18 -5.55 -6.08
N LEU A 127 -11.87 -5.74 -5.89
CA LEU A 127 -11.01 -4.74 -5.29
C LEU A 127 -10.92 -3.50 -6.19
N GLN A 128 -10.79 -3.73 -7.50
CA GLN A 128 -10.81 -2.67 -8.51
C GLN A 128 -12.12 -1.88 -8.50
N ASP A 129 -13.27 -2.54 -8.28
CA ASP A 129 -14.56 -1.88 -8.16
C ASP A 129 -14.64 -0.95 -6.95
N ILE A 130 -14.15 -1.37 -5.77
CA ILE A 130 -14.13 -0.50 -4.58
C ILE A 130 -13.28 0.74 -4.89
N ILE A 131 -12.03 0.56 -5.33
CA ILE A 131 -11.10 1.65 -5.62
C ILE A 131 -11.65 2.58 -6.71
N GLY A 132 -12.19 2.03 -7.81
CA GLY A 132 -12.72 2.78 -8.93
C GLY A 132 -13.91 3.67 -8.59
N ARG A 133 -14.61 3.37 -7.48
CA ARG A 133 -15.75 4.17 -7.00
C ARG A 133 -15.35 5.31 -6.06
N LEU A 134 -14.19 5.26 -5.43
CA LEU A 134 -13.78 6.28 -4.47
C LEU A 134 -13.46 7.61 -5.16
N ARG A 135 -13.90 8.72 -4.55
CA ARG A 135 -13.58 10.11 -4.95
C ARG A 135 -13.09 10.88 -3.72
N THR A 136 -11.79 10.97 -3.55
CA THR A 136 -11.06 11.44 -2.37
C THR A 136 -10.13 12.63 -2.70
N PRO A 137 -10.67 13.77 -3.18
CA PRO A 137 -9.87 14.87 -3.79
C PRO A 137 -8.71 15.40 -2.94
N ASN A 138 -8.78 15.26 -1.62
CA ASN A 138 -7.81 15.76 -0.65
C ASN A 138 -6.92 14.67 -0.04
N ILE A 139 -6.91 13.47 -0.63
CA ILE A 139 -6.08 12.36 -0.16
C ILE A 139 -4.60 12.72 -0.24
N GLN A 140 -3.86 12.43 0.83
CA GLN A 140 -2.43 12.68 0.97
C GLN A 140 -1.62 11.38 1.13
N SER A 141 -2.23 10.35 1.71
CA SER A 141 -1.63 9.05 1.98
C SER A 141 -2.54 7.93 1.50
N LEU A 142 -2.00 7.03 0.67
CA LEU A 142 -2.68 5.83 0.20
C LEU A 142 -1.84 4.59 0.51
N ARG A 143 -2.44 3.62 1.19
CA ARG A 143 -1.84 2.33 1.50
C ARG A 143 -2.72 1.18 1.03
N ILE A 144 -2.20 0.32 0.17
CA ILE A 144 -2.90 -0.85 -0.37
C ILE A 144 -2.01 -2.09 -0.18
N GLU A 145 -2.45 -3.03 0.66
CA GLU A 145 -1.66 -4.23 1.00
C GLU A 145 -2.50 -5.51 1.19
N PRO A 146 -2.00 -6.71 0.85
CA PRO A 146 -2.66 -7.94 1.26
C PRO A 146 -2.45 -8.15 2.78
N THR A 147 -3.37 -8.85 3.45
CA THR A 147 -3.25 -9.20 4.87
C THR A 147 -2.30 -10.36 5.14
N VAL A 148 -1.99 -11.18 4.13
CA VAL A 148 -0.98 -12.25 4.20
C VAL A 148 -0.19 -12.28 2.90
N ASN A 149 1.08 -12.70 3.00
CA ASN A 149 1.96 -12.91 1.85
C ASN A 149 1.38 -14.05 0.99
N GLY A 150 0.69 -13.70 -0.09
CA GLY A 150 0.02 -14.63 -1.00
C GLY A 150 0.28 -14.27 -2.47
N GLU A 151 -0.39 -14.96 -3.38
CA GLU A 151 -0.33 -14.65 -4.82
C GLU A 151 -0.64 -13.16 -5.04
N GLY A 152 0.31 -12.47 -5.66
CA GLY A 152 0.25 -11.02 -5.87
C GLY A 152 -0.88 -10.63 -6.81
N VAL A 153 -1.52 -9.49 -6.54
CA VAL A 153 -2.54 -8.91 -7.42
C VAL A 153 -1.97 -7.64 -8.02
N ASN A 154 -1.97 -7.57 -9.35
CA ASN A 154 -1.59 -6.34 -10.02
C ASN A 154 -2.69 -5.28 -9.86
N ILE A 155 -2.52 -4.42 -8.85
CA ILE A 155 -3.47 -3.36 -8.50
C ILE A 155 -3.18 -2.03 -9.23
N ILE A 156 -2.03 -1.91 -9.89
CA ILE A 156 -1.57 -0.67 -10.54
C ILE A 156 -2.60 -0.10 -11.53
N PRO A 157 -3.24 -0.88 -12.41
CA PRO A 157 -4.24 -0.35 -13.34
C PRO A 157 -5.46 0.27 -12.63
N ALA A 158 -5.84 -0.30 -11.49
CA ALA A 158 -6.97 0.18 -10.71
C ALA A 158 -6.69 1.53 -10.07
N ILE A 159 -5.48 1.68 -9.51
CA ILE A 159 -5.02 2.92 -8.90
C ILE A 159 -4.88 3.99 -9.97
N SER A 160 -4.27 3.66 -11.12
CA SER A 160 -4.13 4.59 -12.25
C SER A 160 -5.49 5.12 -12.72
N SER A 161 -6.48 4.24 -12.88
CA SER A 161 -7.86 4.62 -13.20
C SER A 161 -8.49 5.53 -12.14
N TRP A 162 -8.26 5.25 -10.86
CA TRP A 162 -8.72 6.09 -9.76
C TRP A 162 -8.06 7.48 -9.74
N LEU A 163 -6.76 7.57 -10.05
CA LEU A 163 -6.04 8.85 -10.18
C LEU A 163 -6.62 9.70 -11.32
N HIS A 164 -6.81 9.10 -12.51
CA HIS A 164 -7.36 9.77 -13.69
C HIS A 164 -8.78 10.33 -13.48
N ALA A 165 -9.54 9.77 -12.55
CA ALA A 165 -10.85 10.32 -12.16
C ALA A 165 -10.76 11.67 -11.41
N GLY A 166 -9.57 12.29 -11.34
CA GLY A 166 -9.31 13.61 -10.76
C GLY A 166 -9.15 13.57 -9.24
N THR A 167 -8.78 12.40 -8.71
CA THR A 167 -9.08 12.05 -7.33
C THR A 167 -7.96 12.36 -6.34
N ALA A 168 -6.70 12.51 -6.77
CA ALA A 168 -5.58 12.49 -5.82
C ALA A 168 -4.43 13.45 -6.18
N ARG A 169 -4.74 14.69 -6.53
CA ARG A 169 -3.70 15.71 -6.88
C ARG A 169 -2.76 16.04 -5.71
N HIS A 170 -3.18 15.75 -4.49
CA HIS A 170 -2.44 16.04 -3.25
C HIS A 170 -1.77 14.80 -2.65
N LEU A 171 -1.67 13.69 -3.39
CA LEU A 171 -1.04 12.47 -2.88
C LEU A 171 0.47 12.68 -2.72
N HIS A 172 0.95 12.52 -1.49
CA HIS A 172 2.38 12.65 -1.14
C HIS A 172 3.00 11.31 -0.74
N THR A 173 2.20 10.37 -0.27
CA THR A 173 2.66 9.04 0.18
C THR A 173 1.86 7.94 -0.49
N LEU A 174 2.57 6.98 -1.09
CA LEU A 174 1.99 5.81 -1.75
C LEU A 174 2.70 4.54 -1.28
N TYR A 175 1.94 3.63 -0.67
CA TYR A 175 2.43 2.33 -0.23
C TYR A 175 1.66 1.22 -0.94
N LEU A 176 2.36 0.40 -1.71
CA LEU A 176 1.79 -0.70 -2.49
C LEU A 176 2.51 -2.00 -2.19
N VAL A 177 1.78 -3.03 -1.78
CA VAL A 177 2.28 -4.40 -1.77
C VAL A 177 1.71 -5.12 -2.98
N LEU A 178 2.55 -5.48 -3.94
CA LEU A 178 2.11 -6.07 -5.21
C LEU A 178 2.09 -7.61 -5.18
N GLY A 179 2.61 -8.21 -4.09
CA GLY A 179 2.96 -9.62 -4.02
C GLY A 179 4.00 -10.00 -5.08
N ASN A 180 4.47 -11.25 -5.11
CA ASN A 180 5.57 -11.76 -5.96
C ASN A 180 5.30 -11.71 -7.49
N PHE A 181 4.52 -10.74 -7.94
CA PHE A 181 4.20 -10.37 -9.29
C PHE A 181 5.36 -9.61 -9.93
N ARG A 182 5.67 -9.98 -11.17
CA ARG A 182 6.56 -9.19 -12.02
C ARG A 182 5.86 -7.93 -12.46
N THR A 183 6.28 -6.80 -11.89
CA THR A 183 5.68 -5.50 -12.18
C THR A 183 6.11 -5.05 -13.58
N PRO A 184 5.17 -4.69 -14.48
CA PRO A 184 5.54 -4.14 -15.79
C PRO A 184 6.00 -2.68 -15.66
N GLY A 185 7.15 -2.34 -16.22
CA GLY A 185 7.69 -0.98 -16.10
C GLY A 185 6.83 0.10 -16.73
N ASN A 186 6.12 -0.21 -17.82
CA ASN A 186 5.19 0.73 -18.45
C ASN A 186 4.01 1.08 -17.55
N GLN A 187 3.42 0.10 -16.86
CA GLN A 187 2.30 0.36 -15.95
C GLN A 187 2.73 1.18 -14.74
N LEU A 188 3.93 0.91 -14.23
CA LEU A 188 4.49 1.69 -13.13
C LEU A 188 4.79 3.13 -13.58
N LEU A 189 5.34 3.31 -14.78
CA LEU A 189 5.56 4.63 -15.36
C LEU A 189 4.24 5.42 -15.51
N ASP A 190 3.21 4.80 -16.10
CA ASP A 190 1.89 5.41 -16.27
C ASP A 190 1.31 5.87 -14.92
N LEU A 191 1.46 5.05 -13.86
CA LEU A 191 1.05 5.40 -12.51
C LEU A 191 1.82 6.62 -11.95
N LEU A 192 3.15 6.63 -12.11
CA LEU A 192 4.02 7.65 -11.50
C LEU A 192 3.91 9.01 -12.20
N VAL A 193 3.64 9.04 -13.50
CA VAL A 193 3.40 10.29 -14.26
C VAL A 193 2.23 11.08 -13.68
N GLU A 194 1.19 10.39 -13.18
CA GLU A 194 0.00 11.01 -12.58
C GLU A 194 0.24 11.55 -11.16
N LEU A 195 1.46 11.37 -10.61
CA LEU A 195 1.79 11.64 -9.22
C LEU A 195 2.97 12.63 -9.07
N PRO A 196 2.84 13.88 -9.59
CA PRO A 196 3.94 14.85 -9.58
C PRO A 196 4.34 15.33 -8.18
N ASN A 197 3.42 15.27 -7.21
CA ASN A 197 3.63 15.70 -5.83
C ASN A 197 4.07 14.58 -4.88
N LEU A 198 4.29 13.36 -5.40
CA LEU A 198 4.67 12.22 -4.59
C LEU A 198 6.06 12.42 -3.99
N LYS A 199 6.15 12.28 -2.66
CA LYS A 199 7.38 12.45 -1.88
C LYS A 199 7.92 11.14 -1.34
N ASP A 200 7.02 10.19 -1.07
CA ASP A 200 7.32 8.91 -0.46
C ASP A 200 6.61 7.80 -1.23
N ILE A 201 7.39 6.88 -1.78
CA ILE A 201 6.87 5.66 -2.38
C ILE A 201 7.48 4.44 -1.71
N THR A 202 6.61 3.50 -1.36
CA THR A 202 6.99 2.15 -0.96
C THR A 202 6.35 1.15 -1.91
N ILE A 203 7.18 0.33 -2.55
CA ILE A 203 6.76 -0.85 -3.28
C ILE A 203 7.25 -2.06 -2.51
N SER A 204 6.34 -2.96 -2.17
CA SER A 204 6.62 -4.11 -1.34
C SER A 204 6.23 -5.43 -2.03
N GLY A 205 7.04 -6.46 -1.80
CA GLY A 205 6.80 -7.83 -2.24
C GLY A 205 6.92 -8.06 -3.74
N ALA A 206 7.42 -7.11 -4.53
CA ALA A 206 7.37 -7.16 -6.00
C ALA A 206 8.63 -7.75 -6.64
N MET A 207 8.50 -8.31 -7.85
CA MET A 207 9.66 -8.56 -8.73
C MET A 207 9.83 -7.37 -9.69
N LEU A 208 10.86 -6.56 -9.46
CA LEU A 208 11.13 -5.34 -10.23
C LEU A 208 12.24 -5.59 -11.25
N GLY A 209 11.89 -5.52 -12.53
CA GLY A 209 12.86 -5.60 -13.63
C GLY A 209 13.60 -4.27 -13.86
N ARG A 210 14.58 -4.30 -14.77
CA ARG A 210 15.30 -3.09 -15.23
C ARG A 210 14.34 -2.01 -15.71
N ASP A 211 13.30 -2.40 -16.46
CA ASP A 211 12.26 -1.51 -16.98
C ASP A 211 11.41 -0.86 -15.86
N SER A 212 11.09 -1.62 -14.81
CA SER A 212 10.36 -1.10 -13.64
C SER A 212 11.17 -0.07 -12.87
N ILE A 213 12.45 -0.36 -12.65
CA ILE A 213 13.36 0.55 -11.93
C ILE A 213 13.66 1.79 -12.76
N ALA A 214 13.79 1.63 -14.09
CA ALA A 214 13.98 2.73 -15.03
C ALA A 214 12.83 3.76 -15.01
N ALA A 215 11.61 3.37 -14.62
CA ALA A 215 10.50 4.30 -14.44
C ALA A 215 10.82 5.39 -13.40
N PHE A 216 11.65 5.09 -12.41
CA PHE A 216 12.12 6.06 -11.41
C PHE A 216 13.38 6.82 -11.84
N ASN A 217 14.07 6.40 -12.91
CA ASN A 217 15.32 7.03 -13.32
C ASN A 217 15.04 8.42 -13.92
N LYS A 218 15.57 9.47 -13.29
CA LYS A 218 15.35 10.87 -13.67
C LYS A 218 16.04 11.26 -14.97
N ASN A 219 17.11 10.56 -15.36
CA ASN A 219 17.80 10.79 -16.64
C ASN A 219 17.00 10.21 -17.82
N ILE A 220 16.14 9.22 -17.56
CA ILE A 220 15.24 8.64 -18.55
C ILE A 220 13.88 9.35 -18.53
N ASN A 221 13.35 9.61 -17.33
CA ASN A 221 12.02 10.14 -17.08
C ASN A 221 12.08 11.37 -16.13
N PRO A 222 12.51 12.54 -16.63
CA PRO A 222 12.79 13.71 -15.78
C PRO A 222 11.55 14.31 -15.10
N ASP A 223 10.38 14.18 -15.73
CA ASP A 223 9.12 14.75 -15.23
C ASP A 223 8.37 13.81 -14.26
N VAL A 224 8.89 12.61 -14.02
CA VAL A 224 8.23 11.59 -13.20
C VAL A 224 8.59 11.77 -11.73
N CYS A 225 7.58 12.03 -10.90
CA CYS A 225 7.70 12.27 -9.45
C CYS A 225 8.90 13.18 -9.10
N PRO A 226 8.92 14.46 -9.53
CA PRO A 226 10.05 15.35 -9.28
C PRO A 226 10.27 15.66 -7.80
N ALA A 227 9.22 15.54 -6.96
CA ALA A 227 9.26 15.79 -5.52
C ALA A 227 9.69 14.56 -4.67
N LEU A 228 10.11 13.46 -5.31
CA LEU A 228 10.37 12.20 -4.64
C LEU A 228 11.63 12.28 -3.77
N THR A 229 11.45 12.17 -2.45
CA THR A 229 12.52 12.24 -1.44
C THR A 229 12.75 10.91 -0.73
N ARG A 230 11.79 9.98 -0.79
CA ARG A 230 11.93 8.64 -0.20
C ARG A 230 11.46 7.56 -1.17
N ILE A 231 12.30 6.55 -1.35
CA ILE A 231 12.01 5.34 -2.13
C ILE A 231 12.28 4.14 -1.23
N MET A 232 11.29 3.26 -1.08
CA MET A 232 11.43 2.01 -0.35
C MET A 232 11.05 0.82 -1.24
N PHE A 233 11.99 -0.12 -1.39
CA PHE A 233 11.74 -1.41 -2.03
C PHE A 233 11.83 -2.50 -0.98
N ASP A 234 10.68 -2.89 -0.45
CA ASP A 234 10.52 -3.82 0.67
C ASP A 234 10.20 -5.22 0.15
N LEU A 235 10.82 -6.28 0.67
CA LEU A 235 10.59 -7.66 0.25
C LEU A 235 10.64 -7.88 -1.29
N CYS A 236 11.38 -7.02 -2.02
CA CYS A 236 11.41 -7.02 -3.47
C CYS A 236 12.57 -7.86 -4.02
N HIS A 237 12.41 -8.36 -5.25
CA HIS A 237 13.50 -8.97 -6.02
C HIS A 237 13.84 -8.06 -7.20
N GLN A 238 15.10 -7.60 -7.27
CA GLN A 238 15.54 -6.62 -8.25
C GLN A 238 17.01 -6.76 -8.66
N PRO A 239 17.38 -6.38 -9.89
CA PRO A 239 18.79 -6.24 -10.29
C PRO A 239 19.44 -5.01 -9.65
N LEU A 240 20.69 -5.11 -9.20
CA LEU A 240 21.39 -4.02 -8.52
C LEU A 240 21.79 -2.88 -9.46
N ASP A 241 22.31 -3.16 -10.65
CA ASP A 241 22.83 -2.10 -11.53
C ASP A 241 21.76 -1.05 -11.91
N PRO A 242 20.52 -1.44 -12.27
CA PRO A 242 19.45 -0.47 -12.48
C PRO A 242 19.11 0.36 -11.25
N ILE A 243 19.22 -0.21 -10.03
CA ILE A 243 19.03 0.55 -8.78
C ILE A 243 20.11 1.62 -8.65
N LEU A 244 21.37 1.27 -8.88
CA LEU A 244 22.48 2.20 -8.81
C LEU A 244 22.35 3.32 -9.86
N GLU A 245 21.99 2.98 -11.10
CA GLU A 245 21.71 3.94 -12.17
C GLU A 245 20.58 4.91 -11.78
N MET A 246 19.49 4.36 -11.24
CA MET A 246 18.34 5.15 -10.77
C MET A 246 18.72 6.08 -9.63
N LEU A 247 19.41 5.59 -8.60
CA LEU A 247 19.83 6.38 -7.45
C LEU A 247 20.77 7.52 -7.87
N LYS A 248 21.78 7.24 -8.69
CA LYS A 248 22.68 8.27 -9.24
C LYS A 248 21.90 9.36 -9.96
N SER A 249 20.97 8.99 -10.84
CA SER A 249 20.14 9.96 -11.57
C SER A 249 19.33 10.90 -10.68
N ARG A 250 18.89 10.41 -9.51
CA ARG A 250 18.08 11.17 -8.54
C ARG A 250 18.94 12.04 -7.63
N LEU A 251 20.16 11.61 -7.34
CA LEU A 251 21.13 12.34 -6.52
C LEU A 251 21.87 13.44 -7.30
N GLU A 252 21.98 13.29 -8.62
CA GLU A 252 22.59 14.30 -9.48
C GLU A 252 21.74 15.61 -9.50
N PRO A 253 22.37 16.78 -9.28
CA PRO A 253 21.68 18.06 -9.31
C PRO A 253 21.03 18.30 -10.67
N SER A 254 19.78 18.76 -10.66
CA SER A 254 19.11 19.27 -11.87
C SER A 254 19.84 20.54 -12.34
N GLN A 255 20.72 20.44 -13.35
CA GLN A 255 21.34 21.63 -13.93
C GLN A 255 20.38 22.37 -14.88
N PRO A 256 20.47 23.72 -15.01
CA PRO A 256 21.21 24.68 -14.21
C PRO A 256 20.28 25.77 -13.66
N PHE A 257 19.63 25.55 -12.52
CA PHE A 257 19.01 26.66 -11.79
C PHE A 257 19.20 26.52 -10.28
N GLY A 258 20.13 27.33 -9.76
CA GLY A 258 20.22 27.72 -8.37
C GLY A 258 20.79 26.65 -7.44
N ALA A 259 21.72 27.08 -6.58
CA ALA A 259 22.16 26.36 -5.40
C ALA A 259 21.02 26.25 -4.36
N GLY A 260 19.90 25.66 -4.75
CA GLY A 260 18.87 25.19 -3.83
C GLY A 260 19.39 23.93 -3.16
N ASN A 261 19.21 23.84 -1.84
CA ASN A 261 19.56 22.67 -1.05
C ASN A 261 19.14 21.41 -1.79
N LEU A 262 20.10 20.54 -2.11
CA LEU A 262 19.82 19.19 -2.60
C LEU A 262 18.94 18.54 -1.55
N GLU A 263 17.66 18.34 -1.88
CA GLU A 263 16.74 17.65 -0.98
C GLU A 263 17.32 16.26 -0.67
N ARG A 264 17.17 15.85 0.59
CA ARG A 264 17.66 14.56 1.06
C ARG A 264 16.92 13.46 0.33
N LEU A 265 17.66 12.50 -0.24
CA LEU A 265 17.10 11.26 -0.79
C LEU A 265 17.32 10.13 0.20
N GLU A 266 16.23 9.57 0.69
CA GLU A 266 16.20 8.37 1.52
C GLU A 266 15.89 7.15 0.65
N PHE A 267 16.76 6.14 0.70
CA PHE A 267 16.56 4.88 -0.02
C PHE A 267 16.56 3.71 0.95
N ASN A 268 15.41 3.07 1.11
CA ASN A 268 15.26 2.01 2.09
C ASN A 268 14.98 0.68 1.40
N THR A 269 15.52 -0.39 1.95
CA THR A 269 15.16 -1.75 1.58
C THR A 269 15.09 -2.59 2.85
N ASP A 270 14.05 -3.42 2.95
CA ASP A 270 13.92 -4.40 4.00
C ASP A 270 13.68 -5.77 3.40
N CYS A 271 14.43 -6.78 3.86
CA CYS A 271 14.37 -8.15 3.36
C CYS A 271 14.37 -8.31 1.81
N ALA A 272 15.03 -7.43 1.05
CA ALA A 272 15.08 -7.54 -0.41
C ALA A 272 16.12 -8.54 -0.90
N ARG A 273 15.95 -9.02 -2.14
CA ARG A 273 16.90 -9.88 -2.85
C ARG A 273 17.46 -9.13 -4.04
N TRP A 274 18.78 -8.96 -4.09
CA TRP A 274 19.46 -8.27 -5.18
C TRP A 274 20.23 -9.26 -6.05
N ALA A 275 20.10 -9.09 -7.37
CA ALA A 275 20.79 -9.90 -8.36
C ALA A 275 21.81 -9.08 -9.15
N ALA A 276 22.90 -9.71 -9.56
CA ALA A 276 23.84 -9.19 -10.55
C ALA A 276 23.26 -9.26 -11.98
N GLU A 277 23.96 -8.71 -12.97
CA GLU A 277 23.52 -8.73 -14.38
C GLU A 277 23.31 -10.14 -14.94
N ASP A 278 24.08 -11.13 -14.46
CA ASP A 278 23.96 -12.53 -14.86
C ASP A 278 22.82 -13.27 -14.11
N GLY A 279 22.11 -12.58 -13.21
CA GLY A 279 21.02 -13.13 -12.41
C GLY A 279 21.45 -13.84 -11.14
N THR A 280 22.76 -13.89 -10.82
CA THR A 280 23.25 -14.46 -9.57
C THR A 280 22.91 -13.56 -8.39
N THR A 281 22.50 -14.17 -7.27
CA THR A 281 22.24 -13.42 -6.02
C THR A 281 23.54 -12.84 -5.50
N LEU A 282 23.56 -11.54 -5.21
CA LEU A 282 24.72 -10.88 -4.62
C LEU A 282 24.77 -11.13 -3.11
N SER A 283 25.99 -11.26 -2.57
CA SER A 283 26.18 -11.27 -1.13
C SER A 283 25.77 -9.94 -0.51
N GLU A 284 25.20 -9.98 0.70
CA GLU A 284 24.70 -8.78 1.39
C GLU A 284 25.78 -7.71 1.54
N THR A 285 26.98 -8.10 1.95
CA THR A 285 28.11 -7.19 2.16
C THR A 285 28.45 -6.45 0.86
N LYS A 286 28.65 -7.17 -0.25
CA LYS A 286 29.02 -6.57 -1.53
C LYS A 286 27.92 -5.63 -2.04
N ALA A 287 26.66 -6.07 -1.96
CA ALA A 287 25.51 -5.28 -2.34
C ALA A 287 25.40 -3.97 -1.52
N ARG A 288 25.51 -4.09 -0.19
CA ARG A 288 25.50 -2.95 0.74
C ARG A 288 26.63 -1.98 0.43
N ASP A 289 27.86 -2.46 0.32
CA ASP A 289 29.05 -1.64 0.07
C ASP A 289 28.91 -0.81 -1.22
N MET A 290 28.35 -1.40 -2.28
CA MET A 290 28.14 -0.70 -3.56
C MET A 290 27.14 0.46 -3.46
N VAL A 291 26.04 0.28 -2.70
CA VAL A 291 25.04 1.35 -2.52
C VAL A 291 25.50 2.36 -1.49
N GLU A 292 26.05 1.92 -0.36
CA GLU A 292 26.56 2.81 0.68
C GLU A 292 27.76 3.62 0.22
N GLY A 293 28.58 3.10 -0.71
CA GLY A 293 29.65 3.85 -1.35
C GLY A 293 29.18 5.12 -2.08
N LEU A 294 27.88 5.21 -2.44
CA LEU A 294 27.32 6.45 -2.98
C LEU A 294 27.29 7.59 -1.94
N LYS A 295 27.28 7.30 -0.63
CA LYS A 295 27.36 8.31 0.45
C LYS A 295 28.64 9.14 0.37
N GLU A 296 29.73 8.54 -0.11
CA GLU A 296 31.02 9.22 -0.25
C GLU A 296 30.99 10.30 -1.33
N ILE A 297 30.09 10.15 -2.31
CA ILE A 297 29.94 11.05 -3.45
C ILE A 297 28.78 12.03 -3.21
N TYR A 298 27.68 11.56 -2.62
CA TYR A 298 26.42 12.28 -2.48
C TYR A 298 26.03 12.46 -1.00
N LEU A 299 26.38 13.62 -0.43
CA LEU A 299 26.16 13.91 1.00
C LEU A 299 24.68 13.98 1.42
N ASN A 300 23.75 14.15 0.47
CA ASN A 300 22.31 14.16 0.70
C ASN A 300 21.67 12.76 0.63
N PHE A 301 22.48 11.71 0.43
CA PHE A 301 21.99 10.33 0.30
C PHE A 301 21.98 9.59 1.63
N TRP A 302 20.83 8.99 1.98
CA TRP A 302 20.62 8.25 3.22
C TRP A 302 20.00 6.88 2.96
N PRO A 303 20.82 5.86 2.69
CA PRO A 303 20.35 4.49 2.57
C PRO A 303 20.20 3.80 3.94
N ASP A 304 19.13 3.00 4.07
CA ASP A 304 18.93 1.99 5.11
C ASP A 304 18.69 0.64 4.42
N ILE A 305 19.68 -0.26 4.49
CA ILE A 305 19.72 -1.48 3.68
C ILE A 305 19.69 -2.72 4.55
N ARG A 306 18.58 -3.45 4.49
CA ARG A 306 18.44 -4.82 5.01
C ARG A 306 18.06 -5.74 3.85
N LEU A 307 18.91 -6.75 3.64
CA LEU A 307 18.75 -7.73 2.57
C LEU A 307 18.37 -9.08 3.19
N TRP A 308 17.71 -9.92 2.40
CA TRP A 308 17.38 -11.25 2.85
C TRP A 308 18.62 -12.15 2.79
N ILE A 309 19.05 -12.64 3.94
CA ILE A 309 20.14 -13.62 4.05
C ILE A 309 19.55 -14.98 3.69
N VAL A 310 19.91 -15.50 2.52
CA VAL A 310 19.82 -16.93 2.29
C VAL A 310 21.04 -17.52 2.98
N ASP A 311 20.83 -18.22 4.10
CA ASP A 311 21.89 -19.00 4.74
C ASP A 311 22.32 -20.06 3.73
N THR A 312 23.35 -19.77 2.95
CA THR A 312 24.06 -20.78 2.16
C THR A 312 25.04 -21.44 3.12
N SER A 313 24.51 -22.23 4.06
CA SER A 313 25.30 -23.14 4.91
C SER A 313 25.74 -24.37 4.10
N GLU A 314 26.37 -24.15 2.96
CA GLU A 314 27.01 -25.19 2.15
C GLU A 314 28.19 -24.54 1.42
N GLU A 315 29.33 -24.47 2.10
CA GLU A 315 30.68 -24.49 1.51
C GLU A 315 31.69 -24.31 2.65
N ASP A 316 31.89 -25.41 3.38
CA ASP A 316 33.12 -25.77 4.10
C ASP A 316 33.00 -27.29 4.36
N THR A 317 32.90 -28.08 3.28
CA THR A 317 33.38 -29.47 3.36
C THR A 317 34.82 -29.41 2.93
N ASP A 318 35.67 -29.55 3.94
CA ASP A 318 37.11 -29.63 3.89
C ASP A 318 37.59 -30.37 2.63
N GLU A 319 38.47 -29.71 1.88
CA GLU A 319 39.46 -30.39 1.07
C GLU A 319 40.30 -31.24 2.05
N ASP A 320 39.87 -32.48 2.28
CA ASP A 320 40.77 -33.50 2.81
C ASP A 320 41.78 -33.82 1.69
N GLU A 321 42.93 -33.17 1.82
CA GLU A 321 44.20 -33.52 1.22
C GLU A 321 44.59 -34.97 1.56
N ASP A 322 45.25 -35.59 0.58
CA ASP A 322 46.27 -36.64 0.69
C ASP A 322 45.92 -38.15 0.64
N GLU A 323 46.47 -38.73 -0.44
CA GLU A 323 47.22 -40.01 -0.59
C GLU A 323 46.56 -41.38 -0.41
#